data_AF-A0A9X4LCT0-F1
#
_entry.id   AF-A0A9X4LCT0-F1
#
_cell.length_a   1.000
_cell.length_b   1.000
_cell.length_c   1.000
_cell.angle_alpha   90.00
_cell.angle_beta   90.00
_cell.angle_gamma   90.00
#
_symmetry.space_group_name_H-M   'P 1'
#
loop_
_entity.id
_entity.type
_entity.pdbx_description
1 polymer ?
#
loop_
_entity_poly.entity_id
_entity_poly.type
_entity_poly.pdbx_seq_one_letter_code
_entity_poly.pdbx_strand_id
1 'polypeptide(L)'
;MIVFVQREPRPDAPSWPGRRLLAAIDAVAWPLGWAILVHQIPDLGKGGSMVTFVAMLFALYRLSGALFTNHRYWFTTWWVVRVVALLLLCGVVMKLALWVSASAH
;
A
#
# COMPACT_ATOMS: atom_id res chain seq x y z
N MET A 1 30.48 18.19 -12.51
CA MET A 1 29.91 18.93 -11.37
C MET A 1 28.63 18.22 -10.95
N ILE A 2 28.64 17.48 -9.85
CA ILE A 2 27.45 16.79 -9.31
C ILE A 2 26.77 17.79 -8.38
N VAL A 3 25.55 18.24 -8.73
CA VAL A 3 24.74 19.10 -7.87
C VAL A 3 23.98 18.19 -6.92
N PHE A 4 24.33 18.21 -5.64
CA PHE A 4 23.53 17.59 -4.59
C PHE A 4 22.29 18.46 -4.37
N VAL A 5 21.17 18.06 -4.98
CA VAL A 5 19.87 18.66 -4.68
C VAL A 5 19.43 18.16 -3.30
N GLN A 6 19.73 18.95 -2.27
CA GLN A 6 19.25 18.69 -0.92
C GLN A 6 17.75 19.01 -0.90
N ARG A 7 16.91 17.96 -0.98
CA ARG A 7 15.46 18.14 -0.83
C ARG A 7 15.17 18.61 0.59
N GLU A 8 14.44 19.71 0.72
CA GLU A 8 13.87 20.17 1.98
C GLU A 8 13.20 18.97 2.69
N PRO A 9 13.51 18.70 3.97
CA PRO A 9 12.82 17.66 4.72
C PRO A 9 11.33 17.92 4.68
N ARG A 10 10.56 16.93 4.19
CA ARG A 10 9.10 17.04 4.14
C ARG A 10 8.57 17.35 5.55
N PRO A 11 7.62 18.30 5.70
CA PRO A 11 7.06 18.63 7.00
C PRO A 11 6.59 17.38 7.74
N ASP A 12 6.85 17.34 9.04
CA ASP A 12 6.38 16.24 9.89
C ASP A 12 4.86 16.11 9.75
N ALA A 13 4.38 14.88 9.59
CA ALA A 13 2.94 14.69 9.44
C ALA A 13 2.23 14.87 10.80
N PRO A 14 0.94 15.23 10.80
CA PRO A 14 0.18 15.51 12.02
C PRO A 14 0.22 14.35 13.02
N SER A 15 0.42 14.65 14.31
CA SER A 15 0.38 13.65 15.38
C SER A 15 -1.05 13.52 15.93
N TRP A 16 -1.59 12.30 15.91
CA TRP A 16 -2.87 11.97 16.56
C TRP A 16 -2.82 10.59 17.22
N PRO A 17 -3.60 10.36 18.28
CA PRO A 17 -3.71 9.04 18.91
C PRO A 17 -4.22 8.02 17.88
N GLY A 18 -3.51 6.90 17.73
CA GLY A 18 -3.82 5.86 16.74
C GLY A 18 -3.01 5.91 15.44
N ARG A 19 -2.28 7.00 15.15
CA ARG A 19 -1.44 7.09 13.93
C ARG A 19 -0.38 6.00 13.87
N ARG A 20 0.28 5.69 15.00
CA ARG A 20 1.32 4.65 15.09
C ARG A 20 0.78 3.27 14.74
N LEU A 21 -0.42 2.94 15.23
CA LEU A 21 -1.06 1.65 14.95
C LEU A 21 -1.41 1.53 13.47
N LEU A 22 -2.01 2.57 12.89
CA LEU A 22 -2.29 2.60 11.45
C LEU A 22 -1.00 2.51 10.61
N ALA A 23 0.07 3.18 11.04
CA ALA A 23 1.35 3.16 10.33
C ALA A 23 2.01 1.78 10.40
N ALA A 24 1.91 1.09 11.54
CA ALA A 24 2.35 -0.29 11.70
C ALA A 24 1.54 -1.25 10.81
N ILE A 25 0.21 -1.09 10.76
CA ILE A 25 -0.66 -1.89 9.88
C ILE A 25 -0.28 -1.65 8.41
N ASP A 26 -0.14 -0.40 7.96
CA ASP A 26 0.28 -0.07 6.59
C ASP A 26 1.68 -0.61 6.26
N ALA A 27 2.62 -0.55 7.21
CA ALA A 27 3.99 -1.03 7.04
C ALA A 27 4.06 -2.55 6.81
N VAL A 28 3.16 -3.31 7.43
CA VAL A 28 3.12 -4.78 7.31
C VAL A 28 2.19 -5.24 6.19
N ALA A 29 1.07 -4.55 5.96
CA ALA A 29 0.07 -4.94 4.97
C ALA A 29 0.64 -5.05 3.56
N TRP A 30 1.54 -4.14 3.16
CA TRP A 30 2.13 -4.15 1.82
C TRP A 30 3.03 -5.36 1.56
N PRO A 31 4.06 -5.61 2.38
CA PRO A 31 4.89 -6.78 2.18
C PRO A 31 4.13 -8.10 2.34
N LEU A 32 3.15 -8.15 3.25
CA LEU A 32 2.29 -9.34 3.38
C LEU A 32 1.47 -9.56 2.10
N GLY A 33 0.90 -8.50 1.53
CA GLY A 33 0.16 -8.56 0.28
C GLY A 33 1.01 -9.10 -0.88
N TRP A 34 2.26 -8.64 -0.99
CA TRP A 34 3.21 -9.18 -1.97
C TRP A 34 3.52 -10.66 -1.74
N ALA A 35 3.77 -11.07 -0.49
CA ALA A 35 4.00 -12.47 -0.17
C ALA A 35 2.80 -13.35 -0.55
N ILE A 36 1.58 -12.92 -0.23
CA ILE A 36 0.35 -13.64 -0.58
C ILE A 36 0.21 -13.78 -2.11
N LEU A 37 0.41 -12.69 -2.86
CA LEU A 37 0.29 -12.70 -4.32
C LEU A 37 1.30 -13.65 -4.98
N VAL A 38 2.54 -13.65 -4.48
CA VAL A 38 3.61 -14.52 -4.97
C VAL A 38 3.26 -16.00 -4.75
N HIS A 39 2.63 -16.33 -3.62
CA HIS A 39 2.18 -17.69 -3.34
C HIS A 39 0.97 -18.15 -4.18
N GLN A 40 0.31 -17.26 -4.94
CA GLN A 40 -0.74 -17.64 -5.89
C GLN A 40 -0.18 -18.15 -7.22
N ILE A 41 1.11 -17.93 -7.51
CA ILE A 41 1.73 -18.32 -8.77
C ILE A 41 2.22 -19.77 -8.64
N PRO A 42 1.68 -20.72 -9.44
CA PRO A 42 2.13 -22.11 -9.42
C PRO A 42 3.59 -22.22 -9.87
N ASP A 43 4.32 -23.21 -9.34
CA ASP A 43 5.71 -23.56 -9.69
C ASP A 43 6.81 -22.52 -9.39
N LEU A 44 6.56 -21.58 -8.46
CA LEU A 44 7.60 -20.61 -8.07
C LEU A 44 8.80 -21.19 -7.32
N GLY A 45 8.69 -22.44 -6.83
CA GLY A 45 9.77 -23.15 -6.14
C GLY A 45 10.46 -22.30 -5.06
N LYS A 46 11.80 -22.29 -5.07
CA LYS A 46 12.64 -21.49 -4.14
C LYS A 46 12.53 -19.97 -4.38
N GLY A 47 11.99 -19.53 -5.51
CA GLY A 47 11.78 -18.11 -5.81
C GLY A 47 10.72 -17.50 -4.89
N GLY A 48 9.66 -18.25 -4.58
CA GLY A 48 8.61 -17.80 -3.66
C GLY A 48 9.12 -17.54 -2.24
N SER A 49 9.96 -18.43 -1.70
CA SER A 49 10.51 -18.27 -0.35
C SER A 49 11.49 -17.09 -0.24
N MET A 50 12.28 -16.83 -1.28
CA MET A 50 13.17 -15.67 -1.31
C MET A 50 12.40 -14.35 -1.33
N VAL A 51 11.33 -14.27 -2.13
CA VAL A 51 10.48 -13.06 -2.16
C VAL A 51 9.77 -12.85 -0.82
N THR A 52 9.26 -13.92 -0.19
CA THR A 52 8.65 -13.84 1.15
C THR A 52 9.66 -13.38 2.20
N PHE A 53 10.91 -13.87 2.16
CA PHE A 53 11.98 -13.43 3.06
C PHE A 53 12.31 -11.94 2.88
N VAL A 54 12.47 -11.51 1.63
CA VAL A 54 12.70 -10.09 1.30
C VAL A 54 11.53 -9.23 1.77
N ALA A 55 10.29 -9.65 1.51
CA ALA A 55 9.08 -8.97 1.98
C ALA A 55 9.08 -8.85 3.51
N MET A 56 9.46 -9.90 4.25
CA MET A 56 9.56 -9.86 5.70
C MET A 56 10.57 -8.82 6.19
N LEU A 57 11.75 -8.73 5.56
CA LEU A 57 12.76 -7.71 5.87
C LEU A 57 12.25 -6.29 5.60
N PHE A 58 11.55 -6.09 4.48
CA PHE A 58 10.91 -4.81 4.17
C PHE A 58 9.83 -4.45 5.18
N ALA A 59 9.03 -5.42 5.65
CA ALA A 59 8.04 -5.21 6.70
C ALA A 59 8.69 -4.76 8.00
N LEU A 60 9.76 -5.44 8.43
CA LEU A 60 10.52 -5.10 9.64
C LEU A 60 11.13 -3.71 9.55
N TYR A 61 11.74 -3.35 8.41
CA TYR A 61 12.31 -2.04 8.19
C TYR A 61 11.25 -0.93 8.18
N ARG A 62 10.10 -1.16 7.54
CA ARG A 62 9.00 -0.18 7.55
C ARG A 62 8.34 -0.07 8.92
N LEU A 63 8.23 -1.18 9.65
CA LEU A 63 7.68 -1.22 11.00
C LEU A 63 8.59 -0.47 11.98
N SER A 64 9.91 -0.63 11.89
CA SER A 64 10.86 0.14 12.71
C SER A 64 10.74 1.64 12.40
N GLY A 65 10.60 2.03 11.13
CA GLY A 65 10.30 3.41 10.74
C GLY A 65 8.96 3.92 11.30
N ALA A 66 7.89 3.12 11.21
CA ALA A 66 6.58 3.47 11.76
C ALA A 66 6.58 3.63 13.29
N LEU A 67 7.45 2.90 14.01
CA LEU A 67 7.54 2.98 15.47
C LEU A 67 8.48 4.10 15.95
N PHE A 68 9.69 4.19 15.39
CA PHE A 68 10.73 5.13 15.85
C PHE A 68 10.68 6.49 15.14
N THR A 69 10.26 6.53 13.88
CA THR A 69 10.22 7.75 13.06
C THR A 69 8.80 8.04 12.51
N ASN A 70 7.77 7.68 13.29
CA ASN A 70 6.36 7.83 12.90
C ASN A 70 6.01 9.23 12.38
N HIS A 71 6.61 10.28 12.94
CA HIS A 71 6.39 11.67 12.53
C HIS A 71 6.68 11.88 11.04
N ARG A 72 7.69 11.18 10.49
CA ARG A 72 8.06 11.18 9.07
C ARG A 72 7.37 10.10 8.22
N TYR A 73 6.59 9.20 8.83
CA TYR A 73 5.92 8.12 8.11
C TYR A 73 4.66 8.64 7.41
N TRP A 74 4.63 8.50 6.09
CA TRP A 74 3.48 8.82 5.23
C TRP A 74 2.83 7.54 4.73
N PHE A 75 1.51 7.43 4.95
CA PHE A 75 0.72 6.27 4.58
C PHE A 75 0.77 6.02 3.08
N THR A 76 1.41 4.93 2.67
CA THR A 76 1.43 4.50 1.26
C THR A 76 0.08 3.93 0.82
N THR A 77 -0.70 3.40 1.76
CA THR A 77 -2.07 2.90 1.53
C THR A 77 -2.99 3.99 0.99
N TRP A 78 -2.72 5.28 1.24
CA TRP A 78 -3.64 6.34 0.81
C TRP A 78 -3.73 6.54 -0.69
N TRP A 79 -2.63 6.32 -1.41
CA TRP A 79 -2.67 6.35 -2.87
C TRP A 79 -3.42 5.13 -3.43
N VAL A 80 -3.17 3.95 -2.87
CA VAL A 80 -3.83 2.72 -3.35
C VAL A 80 -5.32 2.70 -3.02
N VAL A 81 -5.74 3.13 -1.83
CA VAL A 81 -7.16 3.25 -1.48
C VAL A 81 -7.87 4.18 -2.46
N ARG A 82 -7.24 5.29 -2.85
CA ARG A 82 -7.81 6.19 -3.88
C ARG A 82 -7.96 5.48 -5.24
N VAL A 83 -6.94 4.74 -5.67
CA VAL A 83 -7.00 4.00 -6.94
C VAL A 83 -8.06 2.90 -6.90
N VAL A 84 -8.11 2.10 -5.83
CA VAL A 84 -9.12 1.03 -5.66
C VAL A 84 -10.52 1.61 -5.58
N ALA A 85 -10.73 2.71 -4.83
CA ALA A 85 -12.02 3.38 -4.75
C ALA A 85 -12.48 3.90 -6.12
N LEU A 86 -11.57 4.45 -6.93
CA LEU A 86 -11.85 4.86 -8.30
C LEU A 86 -12.25 3.66 -9.18
N LEU A 87 -11.53 2.54 -9.08
CA LEU A 87 -11.86 1.32 -9.84
C LEU A 87 -13.24 0.77 -9.45
N LEU A 88 -13.55 0.74 -8.15
CA LEU A 88 -14.86 0.32 -7.65
C LEU A 88 -15.97 1.27 -8.12
N LEU A 89 -15.73 2.58 -8.10
CA LEU A 89 -16.68 3.57 -8.62
C LEU A 89 -16.96 3.33 -10.10
N CYS A 90 -15.94 3.09 -10.93
CA CYS A 90 -16.12 2.72 -12.33
C CYS A 90 -16.98 1.47 -12.49
N GLY A 91 -16.72 0.42 -11.69
CA GLY A 91 -17.52 -0.81 -11.70
C GLY A 91 -18.99 -0.57 -11.33
N VAL A 92 -19.26 0.27 -10.33
CA VAL A 92 -20.62 0.66 -9.92
C VAL A 92 -21.33 1.43 -11.03
N VAL A 93 -20.66 2.42 -11.64
CA VAL A 93 -21.22 3.20 -12.76
C VAL A 93 -21.57 2.29 -13.93
N MET A 94 -20.69 1.36 -14.28
CA MET A 94 -20.92 0.41 -15.37
C MET A 94 -22.12 -0.50 -15.08
N LYS A 95 -22.24 -0.99 -13.83
CA LYS A 95 -23.38 -1.81 -13.41
C LYS A 95 -24.71 -1.04 -13.43
N LEU A 96 -24.69 0.23 -13.00
CA LEU A 96 -25.87 1.09 -13.05
C LEU A 96 -26.28 1.39 -14.50
N ALA A 97 -25.32 1.67 -15.38
CA ALA A 97 -25.59 1.89 -16.80
C ALA A 97 -26.24 0.66 -17.46
N LEU A 98 -25.75 -0.54 -17.16
CA LEU A 98 -26.35 -1.79 -17.62
C LEU A 98 -27.76 -1.98 -17.08
N TRP A 99 -28.00 -1.68 -15.80
CA TRP A 99 -29.32 -1.80 -15.19
C TRP A 99 -30.33 -0.83 -15.79
N VAL A 100 -29.94 0.43 -15.99
CA VAL A 100 -30.77 1.46 -16.66
C VAL A 100 -31.08 1.05 -18.10
N SER A 101 -30.10 0.57 -18.86
CA SER A 101 -30.33 0.09 -20.22
C SER A 101 -31.26 -1.12 -20.29
N ALA A 102 -31.18 -2.03 -19.32
CA ALA A 102 -32.07 -3.18 -19.24
C ALA A 102 -33.51 -2.81 -18.85
N SER A 103 -33.71 -1.73 -18.09
CA SER A 103 -35.04 -1.21 -17.73
C SER A 103 -35.72 -0.38 -18.81
N ALA A 104 -35.02 -0.05 -19.89
CA ALA A 104 -35.52 0.74 -21.02
C ALA A 104 -36.09 -0.12 -22.17
N HIS A 105 -36.05 -1.45 -22.03
CA HIS A 105 -36.65 -2.43 -22.93
C HIS A 105 -37.76 -3.20 -22.22
#